data_AF-G8B8L0-F1
#
_entry.id   AF-G8B8L0-F1
#
_cell.length_a   1.000
_cell.length_b   1.000
_cell.length_c   1.000
_cell.angle_alpha   90.00
_cell.angle_beta   90.00
_cell.angle_gamma   90.00
#
_symmetry.space_group_name_H-M   'P 1'
#
loop_
_entity.id
_entity.type
_entity.pdbx_description
1 polymer ?
#
loop_
_entity_poly.entity_id
_entity_poly.type
_entity_poly.pdbx_seq_one_letter_code
_entity_poly.pdbx_strand_id
1 'polypeptide(L)'
;MDFCFFLIGFQDYNNELSDVGHIPCYCGRCHNQSAFAVRTISAVTLFFIPVLPYSFSKRLVCNICGNTGDLDDMGINQLRNGQPVAIAG
;
A
#
# COMPACT_ATOMS: atom_id res chain seq x y z
N MET A 1 -16.25 -35.83 15.11
CA MET A 1 -15.24 -35.63 14.05
C MET A 1 -14.96 -34.14 14.01
N ASP A 2 -13.98 -33.71 14.78
CA ASP A 2 -13.63 -32.30 14.94
C ASP A 2 -12.87 -31.81 13.70
N PHE A 3 -13.61 -31.19 12.78
CA PHE A 3 -13.02 -30.49 11.64
C PHE A 3 -12.53 -29.10 12.08
N CYS A 4 -11.41 -29.06 12.80
CA CYS A 4 -10.64 -27.84 12.96
C CYS A 4 -9.72 -27.67 11.73
N PHE A 5 -10.32 -27.33 10.58
CA PHE A 5 -9.55 -26.73 9.49
C PHE A 5 -9.16 -25.33 9.94
N PHE A 6 -7.93 -25.14 10.40
CA PHE A 6 -7.40 -23.82 10.68
C PHE A 6 -7.34 -23.01 9.37
N LEU A 7 -8.41 -22.27 9.07
CA LEU A 7 -8.55 -21.34 7.96
C LEU A 7 -7.88 -20.00 8.29
N ILE A 8 -6.62 -20.06 8.73
CA ILE A 8 -5.81 -18.86 9.00
C ILE A 8 -5.20 -18.41 7.67
N GLY A 9 -5.46 -17.16 7.29
CA GLY A 9 -4.91 -16.52 6.09
C GLY A 9 -4.25 -15.19 6.41
N PHE A 10 -3.43 -14.70 5.48
CA PHE A 10 -2.80 -13.39 5.55
C PHE A 10 -3.24 -12.58 4.34
N GLN A 11 -3.82 -11.41 4.57
CA GLN A 11 -4.35 -10.58 3.50
C GLN A 11 -3.95 -9.12 3.70
N ASP A 12 -3.54 -8.49 2.60
CA ASP A 12 -3.21 -7.07 2.53
C ASP A 12 -4.39 -6.27 2.00
N TYR A 13 -4.73 -5.20 2.72
CA TYR A 13 -5.78 -4.26 2.35
C TYR A 13 -5.12 -2.92 2.00
N ASN A 14 -5.22 -2.54 0.73
CA ASN A 14 -4.69 -1.28 0.21
C ASN A 14 -5.79 -0.24 0.18
N ASN A 15 -5.63 0.83 0.94
CA ASN A 15 -6.50 1.99 0.91
C ASN A 15 -5.70 3.22 0.50
N GLU A 16 -6.26 4.11 -0.31
CA GLU A 16 -5.61 5.37 -0.64
C GLU A 16 -5.40 6.22 0.63
N LEU A 17 -4.27 6.91 0.70
CA LEU A 17 -4.01 7.81 1.82
C LEU A 17 -4.87 9.07 1.65
N SER A 18 -5.75 9.37 2.60
CA SER A 18 -6.75 10.46 2.46
C SER A 18 -6.15 11.83 2.16
N ASP A 19 -4.90 12.06 2.57
CA ASP A 19 -4.23 13.36 2.50
C ASP A 19 -3.37 13.55 1.23
N VAL A 20 -2.71 12.48 0.76
CA VAL A 20 -1.74 12.55 -0.37
C VAL A 20 -1.99 11.49 -1.45
N GLY A 21 -2.99 10.64 -1.28
CA GLY A 21 -3.30 9.53 -2.19
C GLY A 21 -3.75 9.97 -3.59
N HIS A 22 -4.23 11.21 -3.71
CA HIS A 22 -4.64 11.80 -5.00
C HIS A 22 -3.48 12.43 -5.79
N ILE A 23 -2.27 12.53 -5.20
CA ILE A 23 -1.13 13.19 -5.84
C ILE A 23 -0.39 12.15 -6.71
N PRO A 24 -0.34 12.34 -8.04
CA PRO A 24 0.34 11.40 -8.92
C PRO A 24 1.85 11.53 -8.76
N CYS A 25 2.49 10.41 -8.44
CA CYS A 25 3.94 10.26 -8.31
C CYS A 25 4.53 9.65 -9.57
N TYR A 26 5.82 9.92 -9.80
CA TYR A 26 6.53 9.36 -10.96
C TYR A 26 6.98 7.92 -10.69
N CYS A 27 6.73 7.02 -11.64
CA CYS A 27 7.22 5.65 -11.57
C CYS A 27 8.47 5.47 -12.44
N GLY A 28 9.59 5.09 -11.84
CA GLY A 28 10.85 4.83 -12.56
C GLY A 28 10.81 3.61 -13.50
N ARG A 29 9.82 2.73 -13.38
CA ARG A 29 9.70 1.51 -14.19
C ARG A 29 8.92 1.71 -15.49
N CYS A 30 7.76 2.37 -15.43
CA CYS A 30 6.94 2.67 -16.62
C CYS A 30 7.12 4.10 -17.14
N HIS A 31 7.97 4.90 -16.47
CA HIS A 31 8.25 6.30 -16.79
C HIS A 31 6.98 7.17 -16.89
N ASN A 32 5.94 6.84 -16.11
CA ASN A 32 4.66 7.56 -16.11
C ASN A 32 4.32 8.08 -14.69
N GLN A 33 3.47 9.11 -14.63
CA GLN A 33 2.95 9.72 -13.41
C GLN A 33 1.67 9.00 -12.95
N SER A 34 1.80 7.73 -12.56
CA SER A 34 0.65 6.89 -12.21
C SER A 34 0.90 6.06 -10.96
N ALA A 35 1.80 6.54 -10.10
CA ALA A 35 2.01 6.01 -8.76
C ALA A 35 1.22 6.80 -7.73
N PHE A 36 0.58 6.12 -6.80
CA PHE A 36 -0.25 6.73 -5.76
C PHE A 36 0.13 6.22 -4.38
N ALA A 37 0.00 7.09 -3.37
CA ALA A 37 0.27 6.75 -1.99
C ALA A 37 -0.89 5.95 -1.38
N VAL A 38 -0.60 4.72 -0.97
CA VAL A 38 -1.55 3.82 -0.35
C VAL A 38 -1.08 3.38 1.03
N ARG A 39 -2.02 3.28 1.95
CA ARG A 39 -1.87 2.60 3.23
C ARG A 39 -2.20 1.12 3.03
N THR A 40 -1.25 0.28 3.38
CA THR A 40 -1.42 -1.18 3.41
C THR A 40 -1.65 -1.63 4.84
N ILE A 41 -2.73 -2.37 5.06
CA ILE A 41 -3.04 -3.01 6.34
C ILE A 41 -2.95 -4.51 6.11
N SER A 42 -1.96 -5.15 6.73
CA SER A 42 -1.85 -6.60 6.70
C SER A 42 -2.59 -7.18 7.88
N ALA A 43 -3.55 -8.06 7.61
CA ALA A 43 -4.39 -8.68 8.62
C ALA A 43 -4.36 -10.20 8.53
N VAL A 44 -4.40 -10.84 9.70
CA VAL A 44 -4.69 -12.25 9.84
C VAL A 44 -6.20 -12.45 9.69
N THR A 45 -6.58 -13.25 8.71
CA THR A 45 -7.96 -13.63 8.43
C THR A 45 -8.27 -15.00 9.02
N LEU A 46 -9.45 -15.18 9.61
CA LEU A 46 -9.98 -16.47 10.05
C LEU A 46 -11.26 -16.73 9.25
N PHE A 47 -11.34 -17.85 8.52
CA PHE A 47 -12.48 -18.12 7.61
C PHE A 47 -12.74 -16.97 6.63
N PHE A 48 -11.69 -16.38 6.05
CA PHE A 48 -11.78 -15.24 5.12
C PHE A 48 -12.30 -13.92 5.74
N ILE A 49 -12.57 -13.89 7.05
CA ILE A 49 -12.92 -12.66 7.77
C ILE A 49 -11.64 -12.09 8.37
N PRO A 50 -11.24 -10.84 8.09
CA PRO A 50 -10.10 -10.20 8.75
C PRO A 50 -10.39 -10.02 10.24
N VAL A 51 -9.66 -10.72 11.10
CA VAL A 51 -9.89 -10.70 12.56
C VAL A 51 -8.87 -9.83 13.27
N LEU A 52 -7.60 -9.88 12.85
CA LEU A 52 -6.52 -9.18 13.55
C LEU A 52 -5.57 -8.48 12.57
N PRO A 53 -5.54 -7.13 12.51
CA PRO A 53 -4.48 -6.42 11.81
C PRO A 53 -3.17 -6.54 12.58
N TYR A 54 -2.07 -6.85 11.90
CA TYR A 54 -0.74 -6.99 12.53
C TYR A 54 0.30 -6.03 11.95
N SER A 55 0.10 -5.49 10.75
CA SER A 55 1.02 -4.52 10.15
C SER A 55 0.28 -3.37 9.50
N PHE A 56 0.85 -2.17 9.65
CA PHE A 56 0.41 -0.97 8.97
C PHE A 56 1.63 -0.37 8.27
N SER A 57 1.60 -0.38 6.94
CA SER A 57 2.69 0.13 6.10
C SER A 57 2.15 1.18 5.14
N LYS A 58 3.02 2.12 4.73
CA LYS A 58 2.69 3.13 3.73
C LYS A 58 3.62 2.91 2.55
N ARG A 59 3.05 2.80 1.36
CA ARG A 59 3.79 2.53 0.13
C ARG A 59 3.24 3.32 -1.03
N LEU A 60 4.06 3.57 -2.02
CA LEU A 60 3.64 4.03 -3.34
C LEU A 60 3.37 2.81 -4.22
N VAL A 61 2.26 2.81 -4.93
CA VAL A 61 1.90 1.73 -5.87
C VAL A 61 1.56 2.33 -7.22
N CYS A 62 2.18 1.82 -8.28
CA CYS A 62 1.85 2.19 -9.65
C CYS A 62 0.63 1.41 -10.16
N ASN A 63 -0.41 2.12 -10.60
CA ASN A 63 -1.64 1.51 -11.14
C ASN A 63 -1.44 0.86 -12.52
N ILE A 64 -0.34 1.15 -13.22
CA ILE A 64 -0.05 0.63 -14.57
C ILE A 64 0.77 -0.66 -14.50
N CYS A 65 1.94 -0.59 -13.85
CA CYS A 65 2.90 -1.71 -13.85
C CYS A 65 2.92 -2.48 -12.53
N GLY A 66 2.17 -2.05 -11.52
CA GLY A 66 2.17 -2.66 -10.19
C GLY A 66 3.46 -2.46 -9.40
N ASN A 67 4.39 -1.61 -9.87
CA ASN A 67 5.62 -1.34 -9.13
C ASN A 67 5.30 -0.70 -7.79
N THR A 68 5.98 -1.15 -6.74
CA THR A 68 5.79 -0.66 -5.38
C THR A 68 7.09 -0.12 -4.83
N GLY A 69 7.03 0.94 -4.05
CA GLY A 69 8.16 1.37 -3.22
C GLY A 69 7.70 1.87 -1.87
N ASP A 70 8.56 1.72 -0.89
CA ASP A 70 8.27 2.15 0.47
C ASP A 70 8.19 3.68 0.54
N LEU A 71 7.26 4.16 1.37
CA LEU A 71 6.99 5.58 1.54
C LEU A 71 7.19 5.97 3.00
N ASP A 72 8.34 6.54 3.30
CA ASP A 72 8.66 7.09 4.61
C ASP A 72 7.89 8.38 4.90
N ASP A 73 7.80 8.74 6.19
CA ASP A 73 7.13 9.96 6.63
C ASP A 73 7.75 11.24 6.01
N MET A 74 9.05 11.22 5.68
CA MET A 74 9.68 12.29 4.92
C MET A 74 9.08 12.43 3.51
N GLY A 75 8.91 11.32 2.80
CA GLY A 75 8.29 11.31 1.46
C GLY A 75 6.83 11.76 1.51
N ILE A 76 6.10 11.43 2.56
CA ILE A 76 4.71 11.91 2.76
C ILE A 76 4.69 13.42 2.95
N ASN A 77 5.60 13.97 3.77
CA ASN A 77 5.67 15.42 3.97
C ASN A 77 6.10 16.15 2.68
N GLN A 78 6.96 15.54 1.86
CA GLN A 78 7.30 16.05 0.54
C GLN A 78 6.06 16.11 -0.37
N LEU A 79 5.26 15.06 -0.41
CA LEU A 79 4.01 15.03 -1.17
C LEU A 79 3.01 16.09 -0.68
N ARG A 80 2.88 16.28 0.63
CA ARG A 80 2.05 17.34 1.22
C ARG A 80 2.50 18.75 0.80
N ASN A 81 3.81 18.95 0.64
CA ASN A 81 4.40 20.22 0.21
C ASN A 81 4.42 20.38 -1.33
N GLY A 82 3.83 19.44 -2.07
CA GLY A 82 3.80 19.45 -3.54
C GLY A 82 5.15 19.11 -4.19
N GLN A 83 6.09 18.53 -3.45
CA GLN A 83 7.35 18.07 -4.00
C GLN A 83 7.18 16.72 -4.70
N PRO A 84 7.77 16.52 -5.89
CA PRO A 84 7.63 15.28 -6.63
C PRO A 84 8.41 14.16 -5.94
N VAL A 85 7.72 13.09 -5.58
CA VAL A 85 8.33 11.83 -5.12
C VAL A 85 8.27 10.81 -6.26
N ALA A 86 9.34 10.04 -6.40
CA ALA A 86 9.46 9.01 -7.42
C ALA A 86 9.69 7.64 -6.78
N ILE A 87 9.09 6.61 -7.35
CA ILE A 87 9.42 5.22 -7.01
C ILE A 87 10.64 4.81 -7.85
N ALA A 88 11.70 4.34 -7.21
CA ALA A 88 12.78 3.65 -7.91
C ALA A 88 12.24 2.40 -8.59
N GLY A 89 12.60 2.22 -9.86
CA GLY A 89 12.20 1.08 -10.71
C GLY A 89 13.24 -0.02 -10.68
#